data_AF-A0A1Q4VKY8-F1
#
_entry.id   AF-A0A1Q4VKY8-F1
#
_cell.length_a   1.000
_cell.length_b   1.000
_cell.length_c   1.000
_cell.angle_alpha   90.00
_cell.angle_beta   90.00
_cell.angle_gamma   90.00
#
_symmetry.space_group_name_H-M   'P 1'
#
loop_
_entity.id
_entity.type
_entity.pdbx_description
1 polymer ?
#
loop_
_entity_poly.entity_id
_entity_poly.type
_entity_poly.pdbx_seq_one_letter_code
_entity_poly.pdbx_strand_id
1 'polypeptide(L)'
;MSITTRTGTPAEQQWQTWHEQRAAEIALPYGPLALTATHWLADFPDGHPDGVPGHWKADGDAVLLRAAADDGLTVDGAPLDGTVRLGADSAPATARVAHDGRRLPVLRREGLWAVRVFDPGSEARRTFGGIDVFPYDERWLRPGLFRPYGAGRTVQVHNADGRQRGLGLAGELAFTLDGDEHTLQAAVEADGTLWAVLADATSGTDSYRFRFLRTPAPKDDGTVPVDLNRTLLPPCAFADHFICPFPPPGNTLPFALRAGERNRIAR
;
A
#
# COMPACT_ATOMS: atom_id res chain seq x y z
N MET A 1 40.09 -5.37 10.32
CA MET A 1 38.80 -4.77 9.90
C MET A 1 38.51 -5.27 8.51
N SER A 2 37.62 -6.26 8.39
CA SER A 2 37.25 -6.81 7.08
C SER A 2 36.29 -5.85 6.40
N ILE A 3 36.76 -5.19 5.34
CA ILE A 3 35.91 -4.44 4.43
C ILE A 3 35.17 -5.50 3.60
N THR A 4 33.92 -5.76 3.94
CA THR A 4 33.04 -6.57 3.08
C THR A 4 32.83 -5.77 1.80
N THR A 5 33.57 -6.13 0.74
CA THR A 5 33.40 -5.55 -0.59
C THR A 5 32.00 -5.88 -1.06
N ARG A 6 31.13 -4.86 -1.15
CA ARG A 6 29.77 -5.00 -1.68
C ARG A 6 29.89 -5.37 -3.15
N THR A 7 29.63 -6.64 -3.49
CA THR A 7 29.66 -7.17 -4.87
C THR A 7 28.43 -6.70 -5.64
N GLY A 8 28.60 -6.30 -6.91
CA GLY A 8 27.50 -5.89 -7.81
C GLY A 8 27.74 -4.53 -8.48
N THR A 9 26.99 -4.20 -9.53
CA THR A 9 27.05 -2.88 -10.18
C THR A 9 26.49 -1.79 -9.26
N PRO A 10 26.81 -0.49 -9.45
CA PRO A 10 26.22 0.57 -8.64
C PRO A 10 24.68 0.56 -8.64
N ALA A 11 24.05 0.19 -9.76
CA ALA A 11 22.60 0.12 -9.88
C ALA A 11 22.01 -1.06 -9.09
N GLU A 12 22.65 -2.23 -9.16
CA GLU A 12 22.29 -3.39 -8.34
C GLU A 12 22.42 -3.09 -6.84
N GLN A 13 23.50 -2.40 -6.44
CA GLN A 13 23.72 -2.01 -5.05
C GLN A 13 22.64 -1.03 -4.54
N GLN A 14 22.20 -0.09 -5.38
CA GLN A 14 21.09 0.80 -5.05
C GLN A 14 19.77 0.04 -4.92
N TRP A 15 19.54 -0.95 -5.80
CA TRP A 15 18.37 -1.82 -5.72
C TRP A 15 18.38 -2.68 -4.44
N GLN A 16 19.53 -3.23 -4.04
CA GLN A 16 19.67 -3.99 -2.78
C GLN A 16 19.34 -3.11 -1.58
N THR A 17 19.90 -1.90 -1.50
CA THR A 17 19.58 -0.94 -0.44
C THR A 17 18.10 -0.56 -0.42
N TRP A 18 17.49 -0.32 -1.59
CA TRP A 18 16.06 -0.08 -1.70
C TRP A 18 15.24 -1.27 -1.17
N HIS A 19 15.61 -2.49 -1.52
CA HIS A 19 14.91 -3.70 -1.07
C HIS A 19 15.01 -3.91 0.45
N GLU A 20 16.19 -3.69 1.04
CA GLU A 20 16.39 -3.76 2.49
C GLU A 20 15.55 -2.71 3.23
N GLN A 21 15.56 -1.46 2.75
CA GLN A 21 14.73 -0.38 3.29
C GLN A 21 13.25 -0.73 3.21
N ARG A 22 12.83 -1.23 2.04
CA ARG A 22 11.46 -1.65 1.77
C ARG A 22 10.99 -2.75 2.74
N ALA A 23 11.82 -3.75 3.00
CA ALA A 23 11.50 -4.80 3.98
C ALA A 23 11.42 -4.24 5.42
N ALA A 24 12.32 -3.33 5.79
CA ALA A 24 12.31 -2.68 7.10
C ALA A 24 11.07 -1.80 7.31
N GLU A 25 10.67 -1.02 6.31
CA GLU A 25 9.46 -0.18 6.32
C GLU A 25 8.19 -1.02 6.52
N ILE A 26 8.09 -2.15 5.83
CA ILE A 26 6.98 -3.09 5.97
C ILE A 26 6.87 -3.62 7.40
N ALA A 27 8.02 -3.83 8.06
CA ALA A 27 8.14 -4.38 9.41
C ALA A 27 8.15 -3.32 10.55
N LEU A 28 7.94 -2.04 10.24
CA LEU A 28 7.81 -1.01 11.27
C LEU A 28 6.68 -1.36 12.26
N PRO A 29 6.75 -0.93 13.54
CA PRO A 29 5.75 -1.25 14.55
C PRO A 29 4.31 -0.92 14.16
N TYR A 30 4.10 0.13 13.35
CA TYR A 30 2.78 0.49 12.81
C TYR A 30 2.78 0.51 11.27
N GLY A 31 3.66 -0.30 10.67
CA GLY A 31 3.72 -0.52 9.23
C GLY A 31 2.60 -1.46 8.73
N PRO A 32 2.58 -1.81 7.44
CA PRO A 32 1.53 -2.66 6.86
C PRO A 32 1.27 -3.98 7.57
N LEU A 33 2.31 -4.66 8.08
CA LEU A 33 2.14 -5.92 8.81
C LEU A 33 1.43 -5.78 10.15
N ALA A 34 1.37 -4.57 10.72
CA ALA A 34 0.71 -4.32 11.99
C ALA A 34 -0.81 -4.17 11.83
N LEU A 35 -1.35 -4.01 10.61
CA LEU A 35 -2.79 -3.88 10.42
C LEU A 35 -3.49 -5.23 10.65
N THR A 36 -4.28 -5.32 11.71
CA THR A 36 -5.01 -6.54 12.12
C THR A 36 -6.53 -6.43 11.96
N ALA A 37 -7.06 -5.23 11.72
CA ALA A 37 -8.48 -5.06 11.41
C ALA A 37 -8.78 -3.73 10.70
N THR A 38 -9.84 -3.73 9.90
CA THR A 38 -10.54 -2.53 9.43
C THR A 38 -12.01 -2.72 9.74
N HIS A 39 -12.55 -1.97 10.70
CA HIS A 39 -13.97 -2.00 11.07
C HIS A 39 -14.70 -0.82 10.43
N TRP A 40 -15.63 -1.09 9.52
CA TRP A 40 -16.51 -0.07 8.98
C TRP A 40 -17.63 0.21 9.98
N LEU A 41 -17.76 1.46 10.44
CA LEU A 41 -18.75 1.80 11.46
C LEU A 41 -20.20 1.58 11.03
N ALA A 42 -20.45 1.52 9.72
CA ALA A 42 -21.76 1.16 9.17
C ALA A 42 -22.17 -0.29 9.48
N ASP A 43 -21.20 -1.18 9.71
CA ASP A 43 -21.43 -2.59 10.04
C ASP A 43 -21.65 -2.80 11.55
N PHE A 44 -21.44 -1.76 12.37
CA PHE A 44 -21.58 -1.77 13.84
C PHE A 44 -22.55 -0.66 14.29
N PRO A 45 -23.87 -0.79 14.03
CA PRO A 45 -24.85 0.26 14.32
C PRO A 45 -25.02 0.56 15.82
N ASP A 46 -24.65 -0.38 16.67
CA ASP A 46 -24.60 -0.26 18.14
C ASP A 46 -23.30 0.44 18.63
N GLY A 47 -22.37 0.73 17.73
CA GLY A 47 -21.14 1.46 17.98
C GLY A 47 -20.03 0.65 18.65
N HIS A 48 -20.09 -0.69 18.66
CA HIS A 48 -19.08 -1.53 19.32
C HIS A 48 -18.34 -2.44 18.32
N PRO A 49 -17.29 -1.94 17.63
CA PRO A 49 -16.45 -2.79 16.80
C PRO A 49 -15.74 -3.88 17.61
N ASP A 50 -15.67 -5.09 17.05
CA ASP A 50 -15.09 -6.25 17.73
C ASP A 50 -13.64 -5.98 18.20
N GLY A 51 -13.40 -6.16 19.50
CA GLY A 51 -12.06 -6.00 20.09
C GLY A 51 -11.52 -4.57 20.14
N VAL A 52 -12.36 -3.56 19.86
CA VAL A 52 -12.05 -2.14 19.97
C VAL A 52 -12.87 -1.52 21.11
N PRO A 53 -12.24 -1.12 22.23
CA PRO A 53 -12.95 -0.51 23.37
C PRO A 53 -13.64 0.79 23.01
N GLY A 54 -14.58 1.21 23.86
CA GLY A 54 -15.37 2.41 23.67
C GLY A 54 -16.50 2.26 22.64
N HIS A 55 -17.31 3.30 22.54
CA HIS A 55 -18.44 3.40 21.62
C HIS A 55 -18.11 4.37 20.48
N TRP A 56 -18.07 3.85 19.25
CA TRP A 56 -17.66 4.53 18.03
C TRP A 56 -18.84 4.74 17.09
N LYS A 57 -19.16 5.98 16.75
CA LYS A 57 -20.29 6.29 15.87
C LYS A 57 -19.91 7.30 14.81
N ALA A 58 -20.27 7.02 13.55
CA ALA A 58 -20.20 8.01 12.49
C ALA A 58 -21.17 9.17 12.75
N ASP A 59 -20.70 10.40 12.62
CA ASP A 59 -21.48 11.62 12.79
C ASP A 59 -21.12 12.64 11.69
N GLY A 60 -21.79 12.50 10.55
CA GLY A 60 -21.54 13.32 9.36
C GLY A 60 -20.10 13.19 8.85
N ASP A 61 -19.32 14.25 9.04
CA ASP A 61 -17.92 14.35 8.63
C ASP A 61 -16.91 14.02 9.74
N ALA A 62 -17.34 13.33 10.80
CA ALA A 62 -16.46 12.86 11.84
C ALA A 62 -16.91 11.51 12.44
N VAL A 63 -16.12 11.02 13.38
CA VAL A 63 -16.46 9.93 14.30
C VAL A 63 -16.57 10.46 15.72
N LEU A 64 -17.65 10.12 16.41
CA LEU A 64 -17.80 10.33 17.84
C LEU A 64 -17.32 9.07 18.56
N LEU A 65 -16.28 9.22 19.37
CA LEU A 65 -15.79 8.19 20.27
C LEU A 65 -16.17 8.55 21.69
N ARG A 66 -16.88 7.66 22.39
CA ARG A 66 -17.15 7.75 23.82
C ARG A 66 -16.47 6.60 24.55
N ALA A 67 -15.79 6.88 25.65
CA ALA A 67 -15.18 5.86 26.52
C ALA A 67 -15.15 6.35 27.97
N ALA A 68 -15.04 5.42 28.92
CA ALA A 68 -14.67 5.69 30.30
C ALA A 68 -13.16 5.50 30.49
N ALA A 69 -12.59 6.05 31.56
CA ALA A 69 -11.17 5.88 31.88
C ALA A 69 -10.76 4.39 31.97
N ASP A 70 -11.65 3.53 32.47
CA ASP A 70 -11.45 2.10 32.62
C ASP A 70 -11.37 1.34 31.29
N ASP A 71 -11.81 1.94 30.17
CA ASP A 71 -11.65 1.39 28.82
C ASP A 71 -10.20 1.51 28.31
N GLY A 72 -9.31 2.20 29.04
CA GLY A 72 -7.87 2.28 28.75
C GLY A 72 -7.51 3.06 27.48
N LEU A 73 -8.47 3.72 26.84
CA LEU A 73 -8.25 4.52 25.63
C LEU A 73 -7.50 5.81 25.95
N THR A 74 -6.60 6.18 25.06
CA THR A 74 -5.96 7.50 25.06
C THR A 74 -6.25 8.24 23.76
N VAL A 75 -6.39 9.56 23.86
CA VAL A 75 -6.53 10.47 22.73
C VAL A 75 -5.42 11.52 22.85
N ASP A 76 -4.60 11.64 21.81
CA ASP A 76 -3.43 12.52 21.79
C ASP A 76 -2.48 12.31 22.99
N GLY A 77 -2.43 11.07 23.48
CA GLY A 77 -1.60 10.66 24.63
C GLY A 77 -2.22 10.90 26.02
N ALA A 78 -3.42 11.49 26.11
CA ALA A 78 -4.15 11.66 27.38
C ALA A 78 -5.24 10.59 27.54
N PRO A 79 -5.50 10.07 28.76
CA PRO A 79 -6.63 9.17 29.00
C PRO A 79 -7.97 9.80 28.59
N LEU A 80 -8.82 9.00 27.93
CA LEU A 80 -10.15 9.42 27.54
C LEU A 80 -11.18 9.03 28.62
N ASP A 81 -11.92 10.01 29.11
CA ASP A 81 -13.12 9.82 29.92
C ASP A 81 -14.18 10.83 29.44
N GLY A 82 -15.19 10.33 28.71
CA GLY A 82 -16.21 11.14 28.05
C GLY A 82 -16.24 10.93 26.54
N THR A 83 -16.56 11.97 25.78
CA THR A 83 -16.78 11.91 24.33
C THR A 83 -15.85 12.85 23.57
N VAL A 84 -15.26 12.37 22.48
CA VAL A 84 -14.42 13.16 21.56
C VAL A 84 -14.91 13.04 20.12
N ARG A 85 -14.71 14.10 19.34
CA ARG A 85 -14.94 14.14 17.88
C ARG A 85 -13.61 13.96 17.15
N LEU A 86 -13.55 12.97 16.26
CA LEU A 86 -12.36 12.57 15.51
C LEU A 86 -12.56 12.79 14.01
N GLY A 87 -11.60 13.46 13.38
CA GLY A 87 -11.48 13.48 11.92
C GLY A 87 -10.71 12.25 11.41
N ALA A 88 -10.50 12.19 10.09
CA ALA A 88 -9.64 11.16 9.51
C ALA A 88 -8.17 11.43 9.84
N ASP A 89 -7.47 10.39 10.28
CA ASP A 89 -6.03 10.40 10.45
C ASP A 89 -5.30 10.25 9.10
N SER A 90 -4.11 10.85 9.00
CA SER A 90 -3.28 10.78 7.81
C SER A 90 -2.43 9.50 7.73
N ALA A 91 -2.02 8.97 8.88
CA ALA A 91 -1.19 7.77 8.98
C ALA A 91 -1.39 7.04 10.33
N PRO A 92 -1.08 5.74 10.42
CA PRO A 92 -1.17 4.99 11.67
C PRO A 92 -0.24 5.54 12.77
N ALA A 93 0.94 6.03 12.40
CA ALA A 93 1.90 6.58 13.34
C ALA A 93 1.43 7.88 14.01
N THR A 94 0.51 8.61 13.36
CA THR A 94 -0.08 9.86 13.85
C THR A 94 -1.51 9.67 14.33
N ALA A 95 -1.98 8.41 14.48
CA ALA A 95 -3.32 8.11 14.96
C ALA A 95 -3.55 8.77 16.32
N ARG A 96 -4.62 9.56 16.42
CA ARG A 96 -4.96 10.24 17.68
C ARG A 96 -5.33 9.28 18.79
N VAL A 97 -5.98 8.16 18.43
CA VAL A 97 -6.47 7.18 19.42
C VAL A 97 -5.51 5.99 19.55
N ALA A 98 -5.26 5.58 20.78
CA ALA A 98 -4.45 4.41 21.10
C ALA A 98 -4.99 3.62 22.28
N HIS A 99 -4.70 2.31 22.30
CA HIS A 99 -5.16 1.38 23.33
C HIS A 99 -4.15 0.23 23.49
N ASP A 100 -3.57 0.04 24.68
CA ASP A 100 -2.56 -1.00 24.95
C ASP A 100 -1.38 -1.03 23.94
N GLY A 101 -0.91 0.15 23.53
CA GLY A 101 0.14 0.26 22.51
C GLY A 101 -0.33 0.01 21.07
N ARG A 102 -1.59 -0.38 20.83
CA ARG A 102 -2.22 -0.38 19.50
C ARG A 102 -2.56 1.04 19.06
N ARG A 103 -2.53 1.30 17.76
CA ARG A 103 -3.00 2.55 17.15
C ARG A 103 -4.33 2.32 16.45
N LEU A 104 -5.27 3.24 16.67
CA LEU A 104 -6.65 3.14 16.17
C LEU A 104 -6.99 4.29 15.22
N PRO A 105 -6.30 4.42 14.06
CA PRO A 105 -6.57 5.51 13.15
C PRO A 105 -7.98 5.40 12.55
N VAL A 106 -8.64 6.54 12.48
CA VAL A 106 -9.92 6.71 11.83
C VAL A 106 -9.68 7.12 10.38
N LEU A 107 -10.45 6.57 9.45
CA LEU A 107 -10.40 6.97 8.05
C LEU A 107 -11.80 7.16 7.48
N ARG A 108 -11.87 8.00 6.45
CA ARG A 108 -13.06 8.13 5.62
C ARG A 108 -12.76 7.65 4.21
N ARG A 109 -13.61 6.79 3.68
CA ARG A 109 -13.51 6.29 2.31
C ARG A 109 -14.92 6.04 1.78
N GLU A 110 -15.19 6.55 0.57
CA GLU A 110 -16.50 6.40 -0.08
C GLU A 110 -17.66 6.91 0.78
N GLY A 111 -17.42 8.00 1.53
CA GLY A 111 -18.38 8.57 2.46
C GLY A 111 -18.54 7.81 3.78
N LEU A 112 -18.00 6.59 3.89
CA LEU A 112 -18.07 5.75 5.08
C LEU A 112 -16.87 5.94 5.99
N TRP A 113 -17.12 5.81 7.29
CA TRP A 113 -16.10 5.86 8.34
C TRP A 113 -15.66 4.46 8.74
N ALA A 114 -14.37 4.30 8.99
CA ALA A 114 -13.79 3.09 9.56
C ALA A 114 -12.76 3.41 10.64
N VAL A 115 -12.63 2.49 11.58
CA VAL A 115 -11.54 2.43 12.56
C VAL A 115 -10.65 1.27 12.15
N ARG A 116 -9.35 1.50 12.00
CA ARG A 116 -8.38 0.43 11.80
C ARG A 116 -7.69 0.08 13.10
N VAL A 117 -7.23 -1.15 13.22
CA VAL A 117 -6.43 -1.61 14.36
C VAL A 117 -5.03 -1.93 13.87
N PHE A 118 -4.06 -1.14 14.31
CA PHE A 118 -2.64 -1.41 14.11
C PHE A 118 -2.03 -1.92 15.40
N ASP A 119 -1.68 -3.21 15.42
CA ASP A 119 -1.04 -3.89 16.54
C ASP A 119 0.45 -4.11 16.27
N PRO A 120 1.37 -3.46 17.02
CA PRO A 120 2.80 -3.65 16.85
C PRO A 120 3.29 -5.05 17.27
N GLY A 121 2.44 -5.78 18.00
CA GLY A 121 2.58 -7.18 18.33
C GLY A 121 1.82 -8.12 17.38
N SER A 122 1.42 -7.71 16.17
CA SER A 122 0.70 -8.62 15.26
C SER A 122 1.49 -9.89 14.94
N GLU A 123 0.79 -11.02 14.74
CA GLU A 123 1.42 -12.27 14.33
C GLU A 123 2.16 -12.12 13.00
N ALA A 124 1.53 -11.48 12.01
CA ALA A 124 2.13 -11.23 10.70
C ALA A 124 3.47 -10.49 10.79
N ARG A 125 3.62 -9.58 11.75
CA ARG A 125 4.89 -8.88 12.00
C ARG A 125 5.90 -9.78 12.71
N ARG A 126 5.49 -10.55 13.71
CA ARG A 126 6.37 -11.48 14.45
C ARG A 126 6.95 -12.59 13.56
N THR A 127 6.16 -13.08 12.60
CA THR A 127 6.55 -14.16 11.70
C THR A 127 7.14 -13.65 10.39
N PHE A 128 7.30 -12.34 10.19
CA PHE A 128 7.82 -11.81 8.94
C PHE A 128 9.29 -12.23 8.69
N GLY A 129 9.50 -12.98 7.61
CA GLY A 129 10.81 -13.46 7.17
C GLY A 129 11.50 -12.56 6.16
N GLY A 130 10.76 -11.67 5.49
CA GLY A 130 11.26 -10.81 4.43
C GLY A 130 10.32 -10.79 3.22
N ILE A 131 10.81 -10.22 2.12
CA ILE A 131 10.11 -10.21 0.83
C ILE A 131 10.96 -10.99 -0.15
N ASP A 132 10.39 -12.02 -0.76
CA ASP A 132 11.04 -12.76 -1.85
C ASP A 132 11.11 -11.86 -3.08
N VAL A 133 12.22 -11.87 -3.82
CA VAL A 133 12.48 -11.02 -4.98
C VAL A 133 13.10 -11.82 -6.11
N PHE A 134 12.83 -11.41 -7.34
CA PHE A 134 13.67 -11.82 -8.47
C PHE A 134 15.03 -11.09 -8.42
N PRO A 135 16.12 -11.72 -8.90
CA PRO A 135 17.41 -11.05 -9.03
C PRO A 135 17.32 -9.78 -9.86
N TYR A 136 18.15 -8.80 -9.53
CA TYR A 136 18.30 -7.59 -10.32
C TYR A 136 18.80 -7.92 -11.74
N ASP A 137 18.22 -7.27 -12.75
CA ASP A 137 18.69 -7.33 -14.13
C ASP A 137 18.47 -5.96 -14.81
N GLU A 138 19.52 -5.43 -15.42
CA GLU A 138 19.51 -4.13 -16.10
C GLU A 138 18.53 -4.10 -17.28
N ARG A 139 18.16 -5.25 -17.85
CA ARG A 139 17.17 -5.33 -18.93
C ARG A 139 15.81 -4.76 -18.53
N TRP A 140 15.50 -4.76 -17.22
CA TRP A 140 14.22 -4.32 -16.66
C TRP A 140 14.18 -2.83 -16.34
N LEU A 141 15.30 -2.11 -16.51
CA LEU A 141 15.35 -0.65 -16.46
C LEU A 141 15.26 -0.09 -17.88
N ARG A 142 14.11 0.49 -18.23
CA ARG A 142 13.83 0.99 -19.57
C ARG A 142 13.58 2.50 -19.57
N PRO A 143 13.98 3.23 -20.61
CA PRO A 143 13.42 4.55 -20.85
C PRO A 143 11.93 4.38 -21.16
N GLY A 144 11.09 5.23 -20.56
CA GLY A 144 9.66 5.29 -20.84
C GLY A 144 9.20 6.70 -21.14
N LEU A 145 7.96 6.78 -21.61
CA LEU A 145 7.26 8.00 -21.94
C LEU A 145 5.87 7.96 -21.30
N PHE A 146 5.56 8.94 -20.47
CA PHE A 146 4.22 9.14 -19.94
C PHE A 146 3.39 9.98 -20.89
N ARG A 147 2.27 9.42 -21.34
CA ARG A 147 1.29 10.04 -22.23
C ARG A 147 0.05 10.38 -21.41
N PRO A 148 -0.12 11.62 -20.91
CA PRO A 148 -1.28 11.98 -20.11
C PRO A 148 -2.56 11.88 -20.94
N TYR A 149 -3.65 11.49 -20.30
CA TYR A 149 -4.98 11.59 -20.88
C TYR A 149 -5.41 13.07 -20.96
N GLY A 150 -6.05 13.47 -22.06
CA GLY A 150 -6.56 14.84 -22.22
C GLY A 150 -7.68 15.21 -21.24
N ALA A 151 -8.33 14.21 -20.64
CA ALA A 151 -9.28 14.36 -19.54
C ALA A 151 -9.08 13.21 -18.55
N GLY A 152 -9.41 13.44 -17.27
CA GLY A 152 -9.34 12.39 -16.24
C GLY A 152 -10.22 11.19 -16.62
N ARG A 153 -9.67 9.98 -16.49
CA ARG A 153 -10.38 8.73 -16.78
C ARG A 153 -10.61 7.98 -15.48
N THR A 154 -11.80 7.39 -15.32
CA THR A 154 -12.06 6.47 -14.21
C THR A 154 -12.54 5.14 -14.78
N VAL A 155 -11.94 4.05 -14.32
CA VAL A 155 -12.33 2.68 -14.70
C VAL A 155 -12.82 1.93 -13.46
N GLN A 156 -13.82 1.08 -13.61
CA GLN A 156 -14.27 0.22 -12.50
C GLN A 156 -13.37 -1.01 -12.42
N VAL A 157 -12.79 -1.25 -11.25
CA VAL A 157 -11.92 -2.40 -10.99
C VAL A 157 -12.36 -3.12 -9.72
N HIS A 158 -12.17 -4.43 -9.66
CA HIS A 158 -12.33 -5.17 -8.42
C HIS A 158 -11.23 -4.77 -7.44
N ASN A 159 -11.55 -4.78 -6.15
CA ASN A 159 -10.58 -4.59 -5.07
C ASN A 159 -10.45 -5.86 -4.25
N ALA A 160 -9.42 -5.91 -3.40
CA ALA A 160 -9.07 -7.07 -2.57
C ALA A 160 -10.21 -7.53 -1.64
N ASP A 161 -11.15 -6.65 -1.28
CA ASP A 161 -12.34 -6.94 -0.48
C ASP A 161 -13.55 -7.43 -1.31
N GLY A 162 -13.35 -7.69 -2.61
CA GLY A 162 -14.36 -8.22 -3.52
C GLY A 162 -15.30 -7.16 -4.14
N ARG A 163 -15.21 -5.89 -3.72
CA ARG A 163 -16.08 -4.81 -4.25
C ARG A 163 -15.45 -4.14 -5.46
N GLN A 164 -16.29 -3.67 -6.39
CA GLN A 164 -15.83 -2.84 -7.52
C GLN A 164 -15.79 -1.36 -7.13
N ARG A 165 -14.74 -0.68 -7.55
CA ARG A 165 -14.52 0.75 -7.29
C ARG A 165 -13.92 1.47 -8.49
N GLY A 166 -14.16 2.77 -8.55
CA GLY A 166 -13.53 3.64 -9.52
C GLY A 166 -12.04 3.83 -9.22
N LEU A 167 -11.19 3.46 -10.18
CA LEU A 167 -9.77 3.78 -10.20
C LEU A 167 -9.54 4.96 -11.15
N GLY A 168 -9.10 6.08 -10.60
CA GLY A 168 -8.69 7.26 -11.36
C GLY A 168 -7.37 7.01 -12.07
N LEU A 169 -7.33 7.27 -13.37
CA LEU A 169 -6.17 7.12 -14.24
C LEU A 169 -5.89 8.44 -14.94
N ALA A 170 -4.60 8.76 -15.06
CA ALA A 170 -4.11 10.04 -15.55
C ALA A 170 -3.41 9.92 -16.91
N GLY A 171 -2.98 8.72 -17.32
CA GLY A 171 -2.32 8.51 -18.60
C GLY A 171 -1.78 7.10 -18.79
N GLU A 172 -0.96 6.94 -19.82
CA GLU A 172 -0.28 5.69 -20.15
C GLU A 172 1.23 5.85 -20.02
N LEU A 173 1.84 4.96 -19.26
CA LEU A 173 3.28 4.78 -19.20
C LEU A 173 3.69 3.80 -20.30
N ALA A 174 4.29 4.30 -21.37
CA ALA A 174 4.81 3.50 -22.47
C ALA A 174 6.29 3.19 -22.27
N PHE A 175 6.72 1.98 -22.60
CA PHE A 175 8.13 1.58 -22.61
C PHE A 175 8.35 0.45 -23.62
N THR A 176 9.58 0.34 -24.13
CA THR A 176 9.95 -0.74 -25.06
C THR A 176 10.74 -1.82 -24.35
N LEU A 177 10.33 -3.08 -24.50
CA LEU A 177 11.05 -4.26 -24.04
C LEU A 177 11.18 -5.24 -25.21
N ASP A 178 12.39 -5.76 -25.42
CA ASP A 178 12.68 -6.76 -26.48
C ASP A 178 12.21 -6.37 -27.90
N GLY A 179 12.08 -5.07 -28.17
CA GLY A 179 11.67 -4.53 -29.47
C GLY A 179 10.19 -4.13 -29.56
N ASP A 180 9.36 -4.55 -28.61
CA ASP A 180 7.93 -4.28 -28.59
C ASP A 180 7.58 -3.14 -27.62
N GLU A 181 6.65 -2.27 -28.01
CA GLU A 181 6.09 -1.26 -27.11
C GLU A 181 5.01 -1.89 -26.22
N HIS A 182 5.12 -1.64 -24.91
CA HIS A 182 4.13 -2.00 -23.92
C HIS A 182 3.65 -0.76 -23.18
N THR A 183 2.42 -0.80 -22.69
CA THR A 183 1.83 0.30 -21.93
C THR A 183 1.25 -0.18 -20.61
N LEU A 184 1.30 0.70 -19.60
CA LEU A 184 0.59 0.56 -18.35
C LEU A 184 -0.21 1.84 -18.11
N GLN A 185 -1.51 1.71 -17.88
CA GLN A 185 -2.34 2.80 -17.39
C GLN A 185 -1.91 3.15 -15.96
N ALA A 186 -1.67 4.43 -15.71
CA ALA A 186 -1.15 4.93 -14.44
C ALA A 186 -2.00 6.07 -13.88
N ALA A 187 -2.05 6.17 -12.56
CA ALA A 187 -2.47 7.37 -11.84
C ALA A 187 -1.26 8.26 -11.55
N VAL A 188 -1.51 9.54 -11.29
CA VAL A 188 -0.51 10.48 -10.75
C VAL A 188 -0.82 10.67 -9.27
N GLU A 189 0.14 10.35 -8.39
CA GLU A 189 0.05 10.59 -6.95
C GLU A 189 0.28 12.08 -6.64
N ALA A 190 0.00 12.51 -5.41
CA ALA A 190 0.02 13.93 -5.03
C ALA A 190 1.41 14.59 -5.17
N ASP A 191 2.48 13.81 -5.11
CA ASP A 191 3.87 14.25 -5.29
C ASP A 191 4.34 14.20 -6.76
N GLY A 192 3.42 13.88 -7.68
CA GLY A 192 3.69 13.77 -9.11
C GLY A 192 4.22 12.39 -9.55
N THR A 193 4.54 11.48 -8.62
CA THR A 193 4.95 10.13 -8.98
C THR A 193 3.84 9.39 -9.71
N LEU A 194 4.22 8.49 -10.63
CA LEU A 194 3.24 7.65 -11.30
C LEU A 194 3.04 6.37 -10.49
N TRP A 195 1.79 5.92 -10.40
CA TRP A 195 1.45 4.64 -9.79
C TRP A 195 0.61 3.80 -10.75
N ALA A 196 1.12 2.61 -11.07
CA ALA A 196 0.42 1.62 -11.88
C ALA A 196 0.22 0.33 -11.08
N VAL A 197 -0.96 -0.27 -11.23
CA VAL A 197 -1.25 -1.64 -10.77
C VAL A 197 -1.14 -2.55 -11.97
N LEU A 198 -0.31 -3.58 -11.88
CA LEU A 198 -0.05 -4.48 -13.00
C LEU A 198 -0.11 -5.95 -12.58
N ALA A 199 -0.48 -6.78 -13.55
CA ALA A 199 -0.22 -8.21 -13.55
C ALA A 199 0.69 -8.56 -14.74
N ASP A 200 1.17 -9.78 -14.74
CA ASP A 200 2.04 -10.35 -15.76
C ASP A 200 1.94 -11.88 -15.73
N ALA A 201 2.65 -12.60 -16.61
CA ALA A 201 2.53 -14.06 -16.69
C ALA A 201 3.04 -14.82 -15.44
N THR A 202 3.72 -14.15 -14.49
CA THR A 202 4.10 -14.72 -13.18
C THR A 202 3.03 -14.55 -12.10
N SER A 203 2.03 -13.68 -12.34
CA SER A 203 1.05 -13.29 -11.33
C SER A 203 0.15 -14.47 -10.91
N GLY A 204 0.12 -14.76 -9.61
CA GLY A 204 -0.65 -15.86 -9.03
C GLY A 204 0.03 -17.23 -9.13
N THR A 205 1.22 -17.31 -9.73
CA THR A 205 2.01 -18.55 -9.85
C THR A 205 3.39 -18.36 -9.21
N ASP A 206 4.29 -17.65 -9.88
CA ASP A 206 5.67 -17.39 -9.44
C ASP A 206 5.78 -16.12 -8.57
N SER A 207 4.76 -15.25 -8.62
CA SER A 207 4.62 -14.03 -7.83
C SER A 207 3.18 -13.84 -7.34
N TYR A 208 2.95 -12.86 -6.45
CA TYR A 208 1.63 -12.48 -5.97
C TYR A 208 0.72 -12.07 -7.13
N ARG A 209 -0.59 -12.21 -6.94
CA ARG A 209 -1.65 -12.02 -7.96
C ARG A 209 -1.61 -10.69 -8.74
N PHE A 210 -0.98 -9.66 -8.22
CA PHE A 210 -0.68 -8.39 -8.91
C PHE A 210 0.36 -7.60 -8.11
N ARG A 211 1.02 -6.65 -8.75
CA ARG A 211 2.08 -5.82 -8.15
C ARG A 211 1.86 -4.35 -8.49
N PHE A 212 2.54 -3.48 -7.76
CA PHE A 212 2.56 -2.05 -8.06
C PHE A 212 3.89 -1.67 -8.70
N LEU A 213 3.84 -0.76 -9.65
CA LEU A 213 5.00 -0.02 -10.14
C LEU A 213 4.83 1.43 -9.72
N ARG A 214 5.89 2.00 -9.16
CA ARG A 214 6.00 3.46 -8.98
C ARG A 214 7.18 3.98 -9.75
N THR A 215 6.98 5.09 -10.44
CA THR A 215 8.06 5.84 -11.10
C THR A 215 8.16 7.24 -10.50
N PRO A 216 9.30 7.92 -10.63
CA PRO A 216 9.38 9.36 -10.40
C PRO A 216 8.35 10.12 -11.24
N ALA A 217 8.13 11.39 -10.89
CA ALA A 217 7.40 12.30 -11.75
C ALA A 217 8.07 12.37 -13.15
N PRO A 218 7.29 12.31 -14.24
CA PRO A 218 7.82 12.52 -15.58
C PRO A 218 8.44 13.90 -15.71
N LYS A 219 9.44 14.03 -16.58
CA LYS A 219 9.95 15.33 -17.01
C LYS A 219 8.91 16.06 -17.86
N ASP A 220 9.15 17.34 -18.15
CA ASP A 220 8.26 18.18 -18.98
C ASP A 220 8.00 17.61 -20.38
N ASP A 221 8.95 16.84 -20.93
CA ASP A 221 8.83 16.14 -22.21
C ASP A 221 8.13 14.76 -22.11
N GLY A 222 7.64 14.42 -20.91
CA GLY A 222 7.01 13.14 -20.58
C GLY A 222 7.98 11.99 -20.32
N THR A 223 9.29 12.19 -20.46
CA THR A 223 10.26 11.11 -20.25
C THR A 223 10.34 10.72 -18.77
N VAL A 224 10.42 9.41 -18.52
CA VAL A 224 10.43 8.84 -17.17
C VAL A 224 11.14 7.48 -17.18
N PRO A 225 11.98 7.16 -16.18
CA PRO A 225 12.56 5.82 -16.08
C PRO A 225 11.50 4.81 -15.63
N VAL A 226 11.45 3.67 -16.30
CA VAL A 226 10.62 2.52 -15.94
C VAL A 226 11.53 1.44 -15.36
N ASP A 227 11.62 1.36 -14.04
CA ASP A 227 12.42 0.37 -13.32
C ASP A 227 11.54 -0.79 -12.83
N LEU A 228 11.40 -1.83 -13.66
CA LEU A 228 10.57 -2.98 -13.30
C LEU A 228 11.21 -3.86 -12.21
N ASN A 229 12.52 -3.69 -11.92
CA ASN A 229 13.15 -4.32 -10.75
C ASN A 229 12.59 -3.81 -9.43
N ARG A 230 11.88 -2.66 -9.44
CA ARG A 230 11.24 -2.06 -8.28
C ARG A 230 9.72 -2.23 -8.27
N THR A 231 9.21 -3.18 -9.06
CA THR A 231 7.83 -3.64 -8.86
C THR A 231 7.69 -4.25 -7.47
N LEU A 232 6.65 -3.86 -6.76
CA LEU A 232 6.49 -4.15 -5.33
C LEU A 232 5.14 -4.79 -5.02
N LEU A 233 5.10 -5.54 -3.93
CA LEU A 233 3.90 -6.12 -3.40
C LEU A 233 2.97 -5.03 -2.86
N PRO A 234 1.67 -5.09 -3.21
CA PRO A 234 0.68 -4.19 -2.64
C PRO A 234 0.55 -4.43 -1.12
N PRO A 235 0.09 -3.43 -0.33
CA PRO A 235 -0.16 -3.61 1.10
C PRO A 235 -1.05 -4.82 1.44
N CYS A 236 -2.01 -5.18 0.57
CA CYS A 236 -2.86 -6.35 0.75
C CYS A 236 -2.13 -7.70 0.64
N ALA A 237 -0.88 -7.74 0.18
CA ALA A 237 -0.04 -8.93 0.27
C ALA A 237 0.49 -9.16 1.71
N PHE A 238 0.43 -8.14 2.56
CA PHE A 238 0.93 -8.18 3.94
C PHE A 238 -0.18 -8.31 4.97
N ALA A 239 -1.35 -7.70 4.71
CA ALA A 239 -2.54 -7.82 5.56
C ALA A 239 -3.84 -7.71 4.75
N ASP A 240 -4.80 -8.60 5.02
CA ASP A 240 -6.07 -8.70 4.28
C ASP A 240 -7.00 -7.50 4.44
N HIS A 241 -6.75 -6.68 5.46
CA HIS A 241 -7.56 -5.50 5.79
C HIS A 241 -7.24 -4.29 4.90
N PHE A 242 -6.31 -4.42 3.96
CA PHE A 242 -6.05 -3.42 2.92
C PHE A 242 -6.91 -3.63 1.67
N ILE A 243 -7.51 -2.54 1.21
CA ILE A 243 -8.41 -2.54 0.05
C ILE A 243 -7.65 -2.05 -1.18
N CYS A 244 -6.77 -2.90 -1.70
CA CYS A 244 -6.00 -2.61 -2.91
C CYS A 244 -6.83 -2.93 -4.16
N PRO A 245 -6.78 -2.10 -5.22
CA PRO A 245 -7.40 -2.42 -6.49
C PRO A 245 -6.60 -3.47 -7.25
N PHE A 246 -7.29 -4.28 -8.03
CA PHE A 246 -6.69 -5.14 -9.04
C PHE A 246 -6.25 -4.32 -10.26
N PRO A 247 -5.37 -4.87 -11.12
CA PRO A 247 -4.96 -4.21 -12.34
C PRO A 247 -6.16 -3.81 -13.20
N PRO A 248 -6.21 -2.58 -13.75
CA PRO A 248 -7.25 -2.20 -14.69
C PRO A 248 -7.12 -3.03 -16.00
N PRO A 249 -8.22 -3.17 -16.77
CA PRO A 249 -8.16 -3.83 -18.07
C PRO A 249 -7.07 -3.21 -18.97
N GLY A 250 -6.13 -4.03 -19.44
CA GLY A 250 -4.98 -3.58 -20.22
C GLY A 250 -3.65 -3.55 -19.45
N ASN A 251 -3.67 -3.53 -18.11
CA ASN A 251 -2.46 -3.60 -17.28
C ASN A 251 -2.02 -5.05 -16.97
N THR A 252 -2.17 -5.95 -17.92
CA THR A 252 -1.59 -7.30 -17.83
C THR A 252 -0.52 -7.44 -18.90
N LEU A 253 0.74 -7.47 -18.47
CA LEU A 253 1.88 -7.64 -19.38
C LEU A 253 1.86 -9.07 -19.95
N PRO A 254 2.10 -9.26 -21.25
CA PRO A 254 1.96 -10.56 -21.91
C PRO A 254 3.15 -11.51 -21.64
N PHE A 255 4.16 -11.07 -20.90
CA PHE A 255 5.38 -11.81 -20.62
C PHE A 255 5.54 -12.09 -19.11
N ALA A 256 6.45 -13.00 -18.77
CA ALA A 256 6.80 -13.27 -17.38
C ALA A 256 7.75 -12.18 -16.86
N LEU A 257 7.25 -11.28 -16.01
CA LEU A 257 8.06 -10.25 -15.39
C LEU A 257 8.86 -10.84 -14.22
N ARG A 258 10.02 -11.40 -14.54
CA ARG A 258 11.00 -11.92 -13.57
C ARG A 258 11.88 -10.80 -13.00
N ALA A 259 11.23 -9.77 -12.45
CA ALA A 259 11.84 -8.62 -11.80
C ALA A 259 10.99 -8.21 -10.58
N GLY A 260 11.60 -7.60 -9.56
CA GLY A 260 10.90 -7.07 -8.39
C GLY A 260 10.39 -8.11 -7.40
N GLU A 261 9.50 -7.67 -6.51
CA GLU A 261 8.98 -8.48 -5.41
C GLU A 261 8.08 -9.61 -5.92
N ARG A 262 8.17 -10.78 -5.27
CA ARG A 262 7.43 -12.00 -5.59
C ARG A 262 6.35 -12.27 -4.56
N ASN A 263 6.74 -12.55 -3.32
CA ASN A 263 5.85 -13.01 -2.26
C ASN A 263 6.36 -12.58 -0.88
N ARG A 264 5.45 -12.50 0.09
CA ARG A 264 5.82 -12.36 1.51
C ARG A 264 6.41 -13.68 2.01
N ILE A 265 7.54 -13.61 2.71
CA ILE A 265 8.13 -14.77 3.40
C ILE A 265 7.69 -14.75 4.86
N ALA A 266 7.24 -15.90 5.37
CA ALA A 266 7.00 -16.13 6.79
C ALA A 266 8.09 -17.06 7.36
N ARG A 267 8.48 -16.85 8.62
CA ARG A 267 9.41 -17.68 9.39
C ARG A 267 8.70 -18.82 10.10
#